data_AF-A0A960A4Q3-F1
#
_entry.id   AF-A0A960A4Q3-F1
#
_cell.length_a   1.000
_cell.length_b   1.000
_cell.length_c   1.000
_cell.angle_alpha   90.00
_cell.angle_beta   90.00
_cell.angle_gamma   90.00
#
_symmetry.space_group_name_H-M   'P 1'
#
loop_
_entity.id
_entity.type
_entity.pdbx_description
1 polymer ?
#
loop_
_entity_poly.entity_id
_entity_poly.type
_entity_poly.pdbx_seq_one_letter_code
_entity_poly.pdbx_strand_id
1 'polypeptide(L)'
;MSANDDSATLTVSDDSFADDVLASSEPVLVDFWATWCGPCRMVAPVLEEIATEKAGQLRVAKLDVDSNPATAQSFDVVSIPTMILFKDGQPVKRIVGAKGK
;
A
#
# COMPACT_ATOMS: atom_id res chain seq x y z
N MET A 1 -14.60 -18.52 -5.90
CA MET A 1 -13.87 -17.86 -7.00
C MET A 1 -12.98 -16.81 -6.36
N SER A 2 -11.67 -16.99 -6.53
CA SER A 2 -10.60 -16.34 -5.79
C SER A 2 -10.61 -14.82 -5.97
N ALA A 3 -10.26 -14.11 -4.89
CA ALA A 3 -10.08 -12.66 -4.89
C ALA A 3 -9.17 -12.25 -6.05
N ASN A 4 -9.68 -11.37 -6.91
CA ASN A 4 -8.98 -10.90 -8.10
C ASN A 4 -7.69 -10.20 -7.68
N ASP A 5 -6.63 -10.66 -8.32
CA ASP A 5 -5.37 -9.96 -8.54
C ASP A 5 -5.68 -8.63 -9.25
N ASP A 6 -5.62 -7.51 -8.52
CA ASP A 6 -5.72 -6.17 -9.07
C ASP A 6 -4.47 -5.95 -9.95
N SER A 7 -4.58 -6.24 -11.26
CA SER A 7 -3.48 -6.36 -12.23
C SER A 7 -2.44 -5.22 -12.26
N ALA A 8 -2.70 -4.08 -11.63
CA ALA A 8 -1.78 -2.94 -11.56
C ALA A 8 -1.14 -2.72 -10.17
N THR A 9 -1.66 -3.34 -9.11
CA THR A 9 -1.14 -3.18 -7.73
C THR A 9 -0.46 -4.43 -7.23
N LEU A 10 0.57 -4.27 -6.40
CA LEU A 10 1.29 -5.38 -5.80
C LEU A 10 0.70 -5.72 -4.43
N THR A 11 0.34 -6.98 -4.19
CA THR A 11 0.06 -7.43 -2.81
C THR A 11 1.37 -7.76 -2.11
N VAL A 12 1.60 -7.18 -0.94
CA VAL A 12 2.80 -7.43 -0.13
C VAL A 12 2.41 -7.99 1.24
N SER A 13 3.31 -8.77 1.81
CA SER A 13 3.15 -9.36 3.15
C SER A 13 4.30 -8.97 4.08
N ASP A 14 4.20 -9.36 5.35
CA ASP A 14 5.31 -9.22 6.30
C ASP A 14 6.62 -9.85 5.78
N ASP A 15 6.52 -10.98 5.07
CA ASP A 15 7.68 -11.69 4.53
C ASP A 15 8.24 -11.03 3.27
N SER A 16 7.39 -10.43 2.43
CA SER A 16 7.80 -9.89 1.12
C SER A 16 8.14 -8.41 1.17
N PHE A 17 7.74 -7.69 2.22
CA PHE A 17 7.85 -6.23 2.30
C PHE A 17 9.27 -5.71 2.08
N ALA A 18 10.27 -6.40 2.66
CA ALA A 18 11.67 -6.00 2.53
C ALA A 18 12.13 -6.00 1.06
N ASP A 19 11.80 -7.05 0.32
CA ASP A 19 12.24 -7.21 -1.06
C ASP A 19 11.38 -6.38 -2.02
N ASP A 20 10.07 -6.37 -1.81
CA ASP A 20 9.11 -5.74 -2.72
C ASP A 20 9.05 -4.22 -2.57
N VAL A 21 9.24 -3.71 -1.34
CA VAL A 21 9.09 -2.29 -1.00
C VAL A 21 10.44 -1.67 -0.66
N LEU A 22 11.19 -2.23 0.28
CA LEU A 22 12.40 -1.59 0.78
C LEU A 22 13.59 -1.69 -0.19
N ALA A 23 13.69 -2.79 -0.92
CA ALA A 23 14.73 -3.01 -1.94
C ALA A 23 14.32 -2.51 -3.34
N SER A 24 13.12 -1.92 -3.49
CA SER A 24 12.63 -1.44 -4.78
C SER A 24 13.47 -0.27 -5.33
N SER A 25 13.86 -0.37 -6.59
CA SER A 25 14.54 0.72 -7.34
C SER A 25 13.59 1.85 -7.74
N GLU A 26 12.29 1.59 -7.74
CA GLU A 26 11.24 2.58 -8.00
C GLU A 26 10.61 3.02 -6.67
N PRO A 27 10.14 4.28 -6.55
CA PRO A 27 9.30 4.68 -5.44
C PRO A 27 8.09 3.74 -5.30
N VAL A 28 7.72 3.42 -4.06
CA VAL A 28 6.59 2.50 -3.76
C VAL A 28 5.62 3.17 -2.81
N LEU A 29 4.37 3.36 -3.24
CA LEU A 29 3.28 3.80 -2.38
C LEU A 29 2.59 2.57 -1.79
N VAL A 30 2.71 2.37 -0.49
CA VAL A 30 2.04 1.27 0.22
C VAL A 30 0.74 1.76 0.83
N ASP A 31 -0.37 1.11 0.51
CA ASP A 31 -1.68 1.26 1.16
C ASP A 31 -1.85 0.19 2.25
N PHE A 32 -1.91 0.66 3.49
CA PHE A 32 -2.23 -0.15 4.66
C PHE A 32 -3.73 -0.15 4.86
N TRP A 33 -4.36 -1.29 4.58
CA TRP A 33 -5.81 -1.44 4.47
C TRP A 33 -6.32 -2.67 5.22
N ALA A 34 -7.65 -2.83 5.30
CA ALA A 34 -8.30 -4.05 5.75
C ALA A 34 -9.70 -4.18 5.12
N THR A 35 -10.24 -5.39 5.08
CA THR A 35 -11.53 -5.70 4.41
C THR A 35 -12.74 -5.02 5.09
N TRP A 36 -12.67 -4.83 6.41
CA TRP A 36 -13.70 -4.17 7.23
C TRP A 36 -13.62 -2.63 7.17
N CYS A 37 -12.55 -2.08 6.59
CA CYS A 37 -12.35 -0.64 6.48
C CYS A 37 -13.17 -0.04 5.33
N GLY A 38 -14.34 0.51 5.68
CA GLY A 38 -15.20 1.22 4.73
C GLY A 38 -14.47 2.30 3.91
N PRO A 39 -13.71 3.22 4.54
CA PRO A 39 -12.94 4.23 3.81
C PRO A 39 -11.85 3.67 2.88
N CYS A 40 -11.22 2.55 3.24
CA CYS A 40 -10.19 1.92 2.41
C CYS A 40 -10.77 1.47 1.07
N ARG A 41 -11.99 0.92 1.07
CA ARG A 41 -12.69 0.53 -0.17
C ARG A 41 -12.98 1.70 -1.11
N MET A 42 -13.08 2.93 -0.59
CA MET A 42 -13.25 4.12 -1.43
C MET A 42 -11.93 4.58 -2.07
N VAL A 43 -10.80 4.34 -1.40
CA VAL A 43 -9.46 4.74 -1.86
C VAL A 43 -8.88 3.74 -2.86
N ALA A 44 -9.20 2.44 -2.72
CA ALA A 44 -8.73 1.37 -3.59
C ALA A 44 -8.81 1.67 -5.12
N PRO A 45 -9.96 2.07 -5.70
CA PRO A 45 -10.04 2.33 -7.14
C PRO A 45 -9.17 3.51 -7.59
N VAL A 46 -8.95 4.51 -6.72
CA VAL A 46 -8.07 5.65 -7.02
C VAL A 46 -6.61 5.20 -7.04
N LEU A 47 -6.23 4.31 -6.13
CA LEU A 47 -4.89 3.74 -6.10
C LEU A 47 -4.61 2.83 -7.30
N GLU A 48 -5.60 2.07 -7.77
CA GLU A 48 -5.52 1.26 -9.00
C GLU A 48 -5.33 2.14 -10.26
N GLU A 49 -6.06 3.25 -10.34
CA GLU A 49 -5.89 4.24 -11.41
C GLU A 49 -4.46 4.83 -11.38
N ILE A 50 -3.98 5.25 -10.21
CA ILE A 50 -2.61 5.75 -10.02
C ILE A 50 -1.57 4.71 -10.42
N ALA A 51 -1.76 3.45 -10.02
CA ALA A 51 -0.84 2.37 -10.33
C ALA A 51 -0.71 2.15 -11.84
N THR A 52 -1.83 2.25 -12.55
CA THR A 52 -1.88 2.14 -14.01
C THR A 52 -1.24 3.35 -14.69
N GLU A 53 -1.61 4.57 -14.27
CA GLU A 53 -1.10 5.81 -14.88
C GLU A 53 0.39 6.06 -14.62
N LYS A 54 0.91 5.58 -13.49
CA LYS A 54 2.29 5.79 -13.05
C LYS A 54 3.17 4.55 -13.19
N ALA A 55 2.73 3.54 -13.94
CA ALA A 55 3.51 2.34 -14.22
C ALA A 55 4.93 2.70 -14.72
N GLY A 56 5.96 2.13 -14.10
CA GLY A 56 7.38 2.39 -14.38
C GLY A 56 7.95 3.68 -13.77
N GLN A 57 7.15 4.45 -13.02
CA GLN A 57 7.59 5.63 -12.25
C GLN A 57 7.29 5.51 -10.76
N LEU A 58 6.19 4.82 -10.42
CA LEU A 58 5.73 4.56 -9.06
C LEU A 58 5.04 3.20 -9.05
N ARG A 59 5.38 2.37 -8.07
CA ARG A 59 4.64 1.14 -7.77
C ARG A 59 3.63 1.42 -6.67
N VAL A 60 2.46 0.80 -6.77
CA VAL A 60 1.46 0.82 -5.69
C VAL A 60 1.39 -0.57 -5.10
N ALA A 61 1.59 -0.67 -3.79
CA ALA A 61 1.52 -1.91 -3.03
C ALA A 61 0.37 -1.85 -2.02
N LYS A 62 -0.25 -2.99 -1.73
CA LYS A 62 -1.35 -3.15 -0.77
C LYS A 62 -0.91 -4.12 0.31
N LEU A 63 -1.02 -3.70 1.57
CA LEU A 63 -0.73 -4.52 2.75
C LEU A 63 -1.98 -4.61 3.62
N ASP A 64 -2.52 -5.82 3.78
CA ASP A 64 -3.61 -6.09 4.72
C ASP A 64 -3.05 -6.12 6.15
N VAL A 65 -3.47 -5.17 6.99
CA VAL A 65 -2.95 -5.03 8.36
C VAL A 65 -3.42 -6.13 9.30
N ASP A 66 -4.51 -6.83 8.99
CA ASP A 66 -4.99 -7.95 9.81
C ASP A 66 -4.08 -9.18 9.62
N SER A 67 -3.64 -9.40 8.38
CA SER A 67 -2.76 -10.52 8.02
C SER A 67 -1.28 -10.23 8.25
N ASN A 68 -0.89 -8.94 8.26
CA ASN A 68 0.49 -8.49 8.29
C ASN A 68 0.73 -7.46 9.43
N PRO A 69 0.49 -7.83 10.70
CA PRO A 69 0.55 -6.90 11.81
C PRO A 69 1.98 -6.44 12.13
N ALA A 70 3.01 -7.22 11.79
CA ALA A 70 4.40 -6.88 12.14
C ALA A 70 4.88 -5.67 11.34
N THR A 71 4.60 -5.63 10.04
CA THR A 71 4.93 -4.48 9.19
C THR A 71 4.09 -3.27 9.57
N ALA A 72 2.78 -3.44 9.79
CA ALA A 72 1.92 -2.35 10.23
C ALA A 72 2.44 -1.72 11.53
N GLN A 73 2.84 -2.54 12.51
CA GLN A 73 3.43 -2.07 13.76
C GLN A 73 4.79 -1.39 13.55
N SER A 74 5.66 -1.95 12.70
CA SER A 74 7.01 -1.41 12.44
C SER A 74 6.99 0.00 11.86
N PHE A 75 5.90 0.37 11.18
CA PHE A 75 5.67 1.72 10.66
C PHE A 75 4.64 2.52 11.46
N ASP A 76 4.34 2.13 12.71
CA ASP A 76 3.38 2.81 13.59
C ASP A 76 2.01 3.06 12.94
N VAL A 77 1.52 2.09 12.16
CA VAL A 77 0.20 2.17 11.51
C VAL A 77 -0.88 1.75 12.51
N VAL A 78 -1.42 2.74 13.22
CA VAL A 78 -2.47 2.56 14.24
C VAL A 78 -3.89 2.89 13.73
N SER A 79 -4.00 3.42 12.51
CA SER A 79 -5.26 3.81 11.90
C SER A 79 -5.23 3.56 10.40
N ILE A 80 -6.33 3.04 9.84
CA ILE A 80 -6.45 2.78 8.40
C ILE A 80 -7.60 3.59 7.78
N PRO A 81 -7.51 3.94 6.48
CA PRO A 81 -6.35 3.72 5.62
C PRO A 81 -5.17 4.59 6.02
N THR A 82 -3.96 4.05 5.92
CA THR A 82 -2.71 4.82 5.96
C THR A 82 -1.95 4.50 4.70
N MET A 83 -1.44 5.51 4.01
CA MET A 83 -0.57 5.34 2.87
C MET A 83 0.82 5.89 3.19
N ILE A 84 1.86 5.14 2.88
CA ILE A 84 3.25 5.56 3.06
C ILE A 84 3.98 5.41 1.73
N LEU A 85 4.58 6.50 1.27
CA LEU A 85 5.47 6.49 0.11
C LEU A 85 6.88 6.18 0.59
N PHE A 86 7.47 5.14 0.02
CA PHE A 86 8.85 4.74 0.18
C PHE A 86 9.66 5.14 -1.04
N LYS A 87 10.88 5.60 -0.81
CA LYS A 87 11.89 5.85 -1.83
C LYS A 87 13.24 5.47 -1.27
N ASP A 88 14.03 4.71 -2.04
CA ASP A 88 15.33 4.19 -1.62
C ASP A 88 15.26 3.44 -0.27
N GLY A 89 14.18 2.68 -0.08
CA GLY A 89 13.89 1.93 1.15
C GLY A 89 13.51 2.76 2.37
N GLN A 90 13.30 4.07 2.22
CA GLN A 90 12.98 4.97 3.33
C GLN A 90 11.58 5.59 3.17
N PRO A 91 10.81 5.75 4.25
CA PRO A 91 9.54 6.44 4.21
C PRO A 91 9.76 7.94 3.99
N VAL A 92 9.28 8.47 2.87
CA VAL A 92 9.46 9.89 2.48
C VAL A 92 8.18 10.72 2.61
N LYS A 93 7.00 10.08 2.63
CA LYS A 93 5.73 10.75 2.84
C LYS A 93 4.71 9.81 3.48
N ARG A 94 3.90 10.34 4.39
CA ARG A 94 2.79 9.62 5.03
C ARG A 94 1.48 10.38 4.88
N ILE A 95 0.41 9.65 4.59
CA ILE A 95 -0.95 10.16 4.49
C ILE A 95 -1.84 9.26 5.33
N VAL A 96 -2.57 9.83 6.28
CA VAL A 96 -3.50 9.10 7.14
C VAL A 96 -4.93 9.51 6.81
N GLY A 97 -5.79 8.51 6.67
CA GLY A 97 -7.20 8.66 6.32
C GLY A 97 -7.46 8.79 4.83
N ALA A 98 -8.73 8.60 4.47
CA ALA A 98 -9.20 8.86 3.12
C ALA A 98 -9.27 10.37 2.90
N LYS A 99 -8.24 10.94 2.27
CA LYS A 99 -8.34 12.30 1.74
C LYS A 99 -9.07 12.23 0.41
N GLY A 100 -10.32 12.72 0.39
CA GLY A 100 -11.00 13.04 -0.86
C GLY A 100 -10.18 14.04 -1.67
N LYS A 101 -10.34 13.99 -2.99
CA LYS A 101 -9.78 14.96 -3.94
C LYS A 101 -10.11 16.40 -3.52
#